data_AF-A0A2E8G3N1-F1
#
_entry.id   AF-A0A2E8G3N1-F1
#
_cell.length_a   1.000
_cell.length_b   1.000
_cell.length_c   1.000
_cell.angle_alpha   90.00
_cell.angle_beta   90.00
_cell.angle_gamma   90.00
#
_symmetry.space_group_name_H-M   'P 1'
#
loop_
_entity.id
_entity.type
_entity.pdbx_description
1 polymer ?
#
loop_
_entity_poly.entity_id
_entity_poly.type
_entity_poly.pdbx_seq_one_letter_code
_entity_poly.pdbx_strand_id
1 'polypeptide(L)'
;MNKEQLLRLLGSLIRVSDGELVENKSCFPCPERDREKYIVVRDCIQKMVAEADISRSDSFQDETAGKSEEYSAMKARILGAPTKRAEHRSMLLSKLTDIGAVDKAGYFINAEHRGLHNELIRALSECHDA
;
A
#
# COMPACT_ATOMS: atom_id res chain seq x y z
N MET A 1 -4.84 20.13 -8.64
CA MET A 1 -4.56 18.70 -8.87
C MET A 1 -5.18 17.98 -7.71
N ASN A 2 -6.21 17.15 -7.94
CA ASN A 2 -7.00 16.62 -6.84
C ASN A 2 -6.27 15.49 -6.09
N LYS A 3 -6.81 15.10 -4.94
CA LYS A 3 -6.24 14.07 -4.07
C LYS A 3 -5.99 12.74 -4.79
N GLU A 4 -6.90 12.35 -5.67
CA GLU A 4 -6.80 11.13 -6.47
C GLU A 4 -5.61 11.18 -7.45
N GLN A 5 -5.43 12.30 -8.16
CA GLN A 5 -4.30 12.50 -9.07
C GLN A 5 -2.97 12.47 -8.32
N LEU A 6 -2.89 13.12 -7.15
CA LEU A 6 -1.71 13.12 -6.29
C LEU A 6 -1.36 11.72 -5.79
N LEU A 7 -2.37 10.93 -5.41
CA LEU A 7 -2.16 9.56 -4.93
C LEU A 7 -1.69 8.61 -6.07
N ARG A 8 -2.25 8.75 -7.27
CA ARG A 8 -1.78 8.01 -8.47
C ARG A 8 -0.36 8.39 -8.87
N LEU A 9 0.00 9.67 -8.77
CA LEU A 9 1.37 10.13 -9.02
C LEU A 9 2.35 9.51 -8.02
N LEU A 10 1.99 9.52 -6.74
CA LEU A 10 2.79 8.90 -5.67
C LEU A 10 2.98 7.39 -5.92
N GLY A 11 1.93 6.69 -6.34
CA GLY A 11 2.03 5.29 -6.75
C GLY A 11 2.99 5.06 -7.93
N SER A 12 2.96 5.97 -8.91
CA SER A 12 3.86 5.92 -10.07
C SER A 12 5.32 6.12 -9.66
N LEU A 13 5.60 7.07 -8.75
CA LEU A 13 6.93 7.32 -8.20
C LEU A 13 7.45 6.12 -7.41
N ILE A 14 6.64 5.57 -6.52
CA ILE A 14 7.02 4.38 -5.72
C ILE A 14 7.33 3.19 -6.64
N ARG A 15 6.54 2.97 -7.69
CA ARG A 15 6.75 1.87 -8.64
C ARG A 15 8.13 1.92 -9.32
N VAL A 16 8.65 3.12 -9.57
CA VAL A 16 9.95 3.33 -10.21
C VAL A 16 11.08 3.59 -9.19
N SER A 17 10.80 3.41 -7.89
CA SER A 17 11.73 3.67 -6.78
C SER A 17 12.11 5.14 -6.58
N ASP A 18 11.36 6.08 -7.14
CA ASP A 18 11.59 7.53 -7.04
C ASP A 18 10.67 8.19 -5.98
N GLY A 19 10.27 7.46 -4.94
CA GLY A 19 9.34 7.97 -3.92
C GLY A 19 9.84 9.24 -3.20
N GLU A 20 11.16 9.40 -3.07
CA GLU A 20 11.82 10.59 -2.51
C GLU A 20 11.48 11.89 -3.25
N LEU A 21 11.10 11.81 -4.53
CA LEU A 21 10.71 12.98 -5.32
C LEU A 21 9.46 13.70 -4.78
N VAL A 22 8.70 13.07 -3.88
CA VAL A 22 7.58 13.73 -3.14
C VAL A 22 8.07 14.95 -2.35
N GLU A 23 9.32 14.93 -1.87
CA GLU A 23 9.91 16.05 -1.13
C GLU A 23 10.23 17.24 -2.04
N ASN A 24 10.47 17.00 -3.32
CA ASN A 24 10.79 18.03 -4.28
C ASN A 24 9.52 18.72 -4.83
N LYS A 25 9.40 20.04 -4.64
CA LYS A 25 8.26 20.84 -5.09
C LYS A 25 8.04 20.80 -6.61
N SER A 26 9.11 20.70 -7.40
CA SER A 26 8.99 20.63 -8.86
C SER A 26 8.49 19.28 -9.36
N CYS A 27 8.71 18.21 -8.59
CA CYS A 27 8.34 16.85 -8.97
C CYS A 27 6.99 16.41 -8.40
N PHE A 28 6.58 16.95 -7.25
CA PHE A 28 5.31 16.63 -6.61
C PHE A 28 4.52 17.91 -6.24
N PRO A 29 3.62 18.34 -7.14
CA PRO A 29 2.92 19.62 -7.02
C PRO A 29 1.72 19.51 -6.07
N CYS A 30 2.00 19.51 -4.77
CA CYS A 30 1.02 19.60 -3.69
C CYS A 30 1.12 20.93 -2.93
N PRO A 31 0.02 21.40 -2.29
CA PRO A 31 0.06 22.54 -1.37
C PRO A 31 1.07 22.32 -0.25
N GLU A 32 1.78 23.37 0.18
CA GLU A 32 2.80 23.27 1.24
C GLU A 32 2.25 22.66 2.53
N ARG A 33 1.03 23.05 2.92
CA ARG A 33 0.33 22.54 4.10
C ARG A 33 0.06 21.03 4.09
N ASP A 34 0.03 20.41 2.90
CA ASP A 34 -0.28 18.99 2.72
C ASP A 34 0.97 18.16 2.39
N ARG A 35 2.13 18.80 2.19
CA ARG A 35 3.38 18.14 1.81
C ARG A 35 3.81 17.10 2.83
N GLU A 36 3.85 17.47 4.12
CA GLU A 36 4.19 16.54 5.20
C GLU A 36 3.24 15.34 5.25
N LYS A 37 1.95 15.56 4.97
CA LYS A 37 0.97 14.48 4.92
C LYS A 37 1.23 13.52 3.75
N TYR A 38 1.58 14.04 2.57
CA TYR A 38 1.94 13.21 1.42
C TYR A 38 3.26 12.45 1.59
N ILE A 39 4.20 12.99 2.36
CA ILE A 39 5.41 12.28 2.80
C ILE A 39 5.01 11.10 3.70
N VAL A 40 4.14 11.30 4.69
CA VAL A 40 3.62 10.21 5.53
C VAL A 40 2.87 9.15 4.71
N VAL A 41 2.00 9.57 3.80
CA VAL A 41 1.28 8.68 2.85
C VAL A 41 2.28 7.83 2.08
N ARG A 42 3.33 8.45 1.51
CA ARG A 42 4.39 7.76 0.78
C ARG A 42 5.09 6.74 1.66
N ASP A 43 5.56 7.14 2.83
CA ASP A 43 6.37 6.29 3.71
C ASP A 43 5.58 5.05 4.15
N CYS A 44 4.30 5.23 4.49
CA CYS A 44 3.40 4.14 4.81
C CYS A 44 3.26 3.16 3.62
N ILE A 45 2.99 3.67 2.41
CA ILE A 45 2.82 2.84 1.21
C ILE A 45 4.11 2.11 0.86
N GLN A 46 5.26 2.80 0.86
CA GLN A 46 6.56 2.19 0.54
C GLN A 46 6.87 1.05 1.50
N LYS A 47 6.69 1.26 2.81
CA LYS A 47 6.93 0.23 3.82
C LYS A 47 6.00 -0.97 3.63
N MET A 48 4.69 -0.74 3.49
CA MET A 48 3.71 -1.80 3.30
C MET A 48 3.97 -2.63 2.03
N VAL A 49 4.38 -2.00 0.94
CA VAL A 49 4.67 -2.68 -0.34
C VAL A 49 6.01 -3.42 -0.30
N ALA A 50 7.05 -2.82 0.30
CA ALA A 50 8.36 -3.46 0.41
C ALA A 50 8.29 -4.75 1.23
N GLU A 51 7.56 -4.72 2.34
CA GLU A 51 7.42 -5.83 3.28
C GLU A 51 6.24 -6.77 2.97
N ALA A 52 5.51 -6.54 1.86
CA ALA A 52 4.32 -7.28 1.52
C ALA A 52 4.55 -8.81 1.43
N ASP A 53 3.76 -9.53 2.19
CA ASP A 53 3.68 -10.99 2.23
C ASP A 53 2.22 -11.41 2.40
N ILE A 54 1.62 -11.90 1.31
CA ILE A 54 0.24 -12.33 1.30
C ILE A 54 -0.06 -13.43 2.31
N SER A 55 0.91 -14.28 2.69
CA SER A 55 0.69 -15.30 3.72
C SER A 55 0.43 -14.72 5.11
N ARG A 56 0.75 -13.43 5.30
CA ARG A 56 0.60 -12.69 6.55
C ARG A 56 -0.59 -11.74 6.53
N SER A 57 -1.37 -11.71 5.45
CA SER A 57 -2.54 -10.83 5.34
C SER A 57 -3.80 -11.49 5.88
N ASP A 58 -4.77 -10.65 6.25
CA ASP A 58 -6.11 -11.12 6.65
C ASP A 58 -6.77 -11.92 5.53
N SER A 59 -6.54 -11.54 4.27
CA SER A 59 -7.07 -12.28 3.11
C SER A 59 -6.63 -13.74 3.05
N PHE A 60 -5.40 -14.04 3.47
CA PHE A 60 -4.90 -15.40 3.51
C PHE A 60 -5.40 -16.16 4.73
N GLN A 61 -5.50 -15.49 5.88
CA GLN A 61 -6.06 -16.08 7.10
C GLN A 61 -7.51 -16.53 6.87
N ASP A 62 -8.34 -15.67 6.29
CA ASP A 62 -9.74 -15.99 5.98
C ASP A 62 -9.85 -17.12 4.95
N GLU A 63 -8.97 -17.14 3.94
CA GLU A 63 -8.98 -18.18 2.90
C GLU A 63 -8.52 -19.56 3.42
N THR A 64 -7.68 -19.56 4.45
CA THR A 64 -7.14 -20.78 5.08
C THR A 64 -7.87 -21.19 6.36
N ALA A 65 -8.81 -20.37 6.84
CA ALA A 65 -9.62 -20.66 8.01
C ALA A 65 -10.37 -22.00 7.84
N GLY A 66 -10.22 -22.89 8.83
CA GLY A 66 -10.82 -24.22 8.82
C GLY A 66 -10.21 -25.21 7.82
N LYS A 67 -9.07 -24.90 7.19
CA LYS A 67 -8.29 -25.82 6.37
C LYS A 67 -7.22 -26.53 7.19
N SER A 68 -6.68 -27.63 6.66
CA SER A 68 -5.58 -28.34 7.32
C SER A 68 -4.28 -27.53 7.29
N GLU A 69 -3.37 -27.79 8.22
CA GLU A 69 -2.08 -27.11 8.27
C GLU A 69 -1.25 -27.36 7.01
N GLU A 70 -1.32 -28.57 6.44
CA GLU A 70 -0.62 -28.92 5.20
C GLU A 70 -1.14 -28.12 4.01
N TYR A 71 -2.44 -27.89 3.93
CA TYR A 71 -3.04 -27.04 2.90
C TYR A 71 -2.53 -25.60 3.02
N SER A 72 -2.56 -25.05 4.24
CA SER A 72 -2.10 -23.69 4.53
C SER A 72 -0.61 -23.52 4.21
N ALA A 73 0.24 -24.47 4.61
CA ALA A 73 1.66 -24.48 4.31
C ALA A 73 1.95 -24.60 2.81
N MET A 74 1.25 -25.48 2.11
CA MET A 74 1.36 -25.62 0.65
C MET A 74 1.01 -24.30 -0.05
N LYS A 75 -0.08 -23.65 0.37
CA LYS A 75 -0.54 -22.40 -0.24
C LYS A 75 0.40 -21.23 0.03
N ALA A 76 0.86 -21.09 1.27
CA ALA A 76 1.88 -20.10 1.63
C ALA A 76 3.14 -20.27 0.76
N ARG A 77 3.58 -21.50 0.52
CA ARG A 77 4.72 -21.78 -0.37
C ARG A 77 4.47 -21.34 -1.82
N ILE A 78 3.29 -21.62 -2.37
CA ILE A 78 2.93 -21.21 -3.75
C ILE A 78 2.89 -19.69 -3.86
N LEU A 79 2.24 -19.03 -2.91
CA LEU A 79 2.07 -17.58 -2.91
C LEU A 79 3.36 -16.83 -2.55
N GLY A 80 4.29 -17.48 -1.84
CA GLY A 80 5.64 -17.00 -1.57
C GLY A 80 6.60 -17.08 -2.76
N ALA A 81 6.21 -17.70 -3.88
CA ALA A 81 7.03 -17.75 -5.08
C ALA A 81 7.30 -16.32 -5.63
N PRO A 82 8.48 -16.04 -6.20
CA PRO A 82 8.86 -14.68 -6.62
C PRO A 82 7.84 -13.98 -7.52
N THR A 83 7.25 -14.71 -8.47
CA THR A 83 6.21 -14.20 -9.38
C THR A 83 4.94 -13.82 -8.62
N LYS A 84 4.48 -14.67 -7.69
CA LYS A 84 3.28 -14.39 -6.87
C LYS A 84 3.51 -13.25 -5.89
N ARG A 85 4.70 -13.13 -5.31
CA ARG A 85 5.06 -11.97 -4.50
C ARG A 85 5.08 -10.68 -5.31
N ALA A 86 5.61 -10.70 -6.53
CA ALA A 86 5.60 -9.53 -7.43
C ALA A 86 4.18 -9.14 -7.85
N GLU A 87 3.33 -10.11 -8.22
CA GLU A 87 1.90 -9.90 -8.52
C GLU A 87 1.19 -9.26 -7.32
N HIS A 88 1.40 -9.81 -6.12
CA HIS A 88 0.79 -9.30 -4.90
C HIS A 88 1.24 -7.87 -4.59
N ARG A 89 2.55 -7.57 -4.66
CA ARG A 89 3.08 -6.21 -4.47
C ARG A 89 2.50 -5.21 -5.46
N SER A 90 2.41 -5.59 -6.73
CA SER A 90 1.86 -4.74 -7.79
C SER A 90 0.36 -4.45 -7.55
N MET A 91 -0.41 -5.48 -7.23
CA MET A 91 -1.82 -5.33 -6.85
C MET A 91 -1.98 -4.46 -5.60
N LEU A 92 -1.16 -4.68 -4.58
CA LEU A 92 -1.23 -3.94 -3.33
C LEU A 92 -0.91 -2.46 -3.54
N LEU A 93 0.15 -2.14 -4.28
CA LEU A 93 0.48 -0.76 -4.65
C LEU A 93 -0.66 -0.10 -5.40
N SER A 94 -1.28 -0.80 -6.36
CA SER A 94 -2.44 -0.30 -7.10
C SER A 94 -3.60 0.05 -6.16
N LYS A 95 -3.96 -0.86 -5.22
CA LYS A 95 -5.04 -0.60 -4.24
C LYS A 95 -4.72 0.54 -3.29
N LEU A 96 -3.49 0.59 -2.77
CA LEU A 96 -3.05 1.64 -1.84
C LEU A 96 -2.98 3.02 -2.49
N THR A 97 -2.92 3.08 -3.83
CA THR A 97 -2.79 4.33 -4.59
C THR A 97 -4.06 4.72 -5.35
N ASP A 98 -5.15 3.99 -5.10
CA ASP A 98 -6.48 4.25 -5.62
C ASP A 98 -7.40 4.70 -4.48
N ILE A 99 -7.91 5.93 -4.58
CA ILE A 99 -8.78 6.52 -3.55
C ILE A 99 -10.05 5.68 -3.30
N GLY A 100 -10.56 4.96 -4.31
CA GLY A 100 -11.75 4.12 -4.18
C GLY A 100 -11.47 2.73 -3.61
N ALA A 101 -10.20 2.34 -3.49
CA ALA A 101 -9.78 1.03 -3.03
C ALA A 101 -8.86 1.04 -1.81
N VAL A 102 -8.32 2.20 -1.42
CA VAL A 102 -7.31 2.34 -0.36
C VAL A 102 -7.79 1.80 0.98
N ASP A 103 -9.05 2.03 1.37
CA ASP A 103 -9.61 1.46 2.61
C ASP A 103 -9.61 -0.07 2.59
N LYS A 104 -9.96 -0.66 1.45
CA LYS A 104 -10.01 -2.12 1.25
C LYS A 104 -8.61 -2.74 1.13
N ALA A 105 -7.58 -1.93 0.86
CA ALA A 105 -6.21 -2.41 0.77
C ALA A 105 -5.72 -3.01 2.11
N GLY A 106 -6.28 -2.56 3.24
CA GLY A 106 -5.96 -3.08 4.57
C GLY A 106 -6.21 -4.58 4.76
N TYR A 107 -7.05 -5.20 3.92
CA TYR A 107 -7.28 -6.65 3.93
C TYR A 107 -6.14 -7.45 3.28
N PHE A 108 -5.31 -6.80 2.46
CA PHE A 108 -4.27 -7.42 1.65
C PHE A 108 -2.85 -7.13 2.15
N ILE A 109 -2.67 -6.19 3.09
CA ILE A 109 -1.39 -5.95 3.75
C ILE A 109 -1.10 -7.03 4.79
N ASN A 110 0.15 -7.15 5.23
CA ASN A 110 0.48 -7.92 6.42
C ASN A 110 -0.35 -7.40 7.61
N ALA A 111 -0.92 -8.29 8.43
CA ALA A 111 -1.76 -7.90 9.57
C ALA A 111 -1.05 -6.96 10.56
N GLU A 112 0.28 -7.06 10.67
CA GLU A 112 1.12 -6.18 11.50
C GLU A 112 1.16 -4.72 11.00
N HIS A 113 0.82 -4.48 9.73
CA HIS A 113 0.81 -3.15 9.12
C HIS A 113 -0.52 -2.41 9.24
N ARG A 114 -1.51 -2.95 9.97
CA ARG A 114 -2.78 -2.22 10.21
C ARG A 114 -2.56 -0.83 10.80
N GLY A 115 -1.54 -0.65 11.65
CA GLY A 115 -1.17 0.68 12.17
C GLY A 115 -0.75 1.66 11.07
N LEU A 116 0.10 1.21 10.14
CA LEU A 116 0.54 2.01 8.99
C LEU A 116 -0.60 2.33 8.03
N HIS A 117 -1.52 1.38 7.83
CA HIS A 117 -2.70 1.61 7.00
C HIS A 117 -3.65 2.64 7.62
N ASN A 118 -3.90 2.57 8.92
CA ASN A 118 -4.68 3.58 9.62
C ASN A 118 -4.01 4.97 9.55
N GLU A 119 -2.68 5.03 9.68
CA GLU A 119 -1.93 6.26 9.53
C GLU A 119 -2.01 6.84 8.12
N LEU A 120 -1.89 5.99 7.09
CA LEU A 120 -2.10 6.34 5.69
C LEU A 120 -3.49 6.97 5.49
N ILE A 121 -4.56 6.30 5.95
CA ILE A 121 -5.93 6.80 5.79
C ILE A 121 -6.13 8.13 6.52
N ARG A 122 -5.60 8.26 7.74
CA ARG A 122 -5.65 9.51 8.51
C ARG A 122 -4.92 10.64 7.79
N ALA A 123 -3.68 10.44 7.36
CA ALA A 123 -2.91 11.45 6.64
C ALA A 123 -3.60 11.85 5.33
N LEU A 124 -4.16 10.89 4.62
CA LEU A 124 -4.88 11.12 3.37
C LEU A 124 -6.21 11.88 3.59
N SER A 125 -6.93 11.63 4.68
CA SER A 125 -8.17 12.36 4.99
C SER A 125 -7.92 13.82 5.36
N GLU A 126 -6.77 14.10 5.99
CA GLU A 126 -6.32 15.44 6.36
C GLU A 126 -5.74 16.24 5.17
N CYS A 127 -5.43 15.59 4.04
CA CYS A 127 -5.08 16.29 2.79
C CYS A 127 -6.32 17.00 2.22
N HIS A 128 -6.17 18.24 1.76
CA HIS A 128 -7.27 18.97 1.14
C HIS A 128 -7.48 18.49 -0.31
N ASP A 129 -8.73 18.50 -0.76
CA ASP A 129 -9.00 18.50 -2.20
C ASP A 129 -8.57 19.88 -2.72
N ALA A 130 -7.48 19.90 -3.49
CA ALA A 130 -6.91 21.12 -4.07
C ALA A 130 -7.70 21.62 -5.28
#